data_AF-A0AAT9HWX2-F1
#
_entry.id   AF-A0AAT9HWX2-F1
#
_cell.length_a   1.000
_cell.length_b   1.000
_cell.length_c   1.000
_cell.angle_alpha   90.00
_cell.angle_beta   90.00
_cell.angle_gamma   90.00
#
_symmetry.space_group_name_H-M   'P 1'
#
loop_
_entity.id
_entity.type
_entity.pdbx_description
1 polymer ?
#
loop_
_entity_poly.entity_id
_entity_poly.type
_entity_poly.pdbx_seq_one_letter_code
_entity_poly.pdbx_strand_id
1 'polypeptide(L)'
;MHFLVAPTDRPLHGFTRAVITAVMEELFADPDTRRVVVEPDVANTAVQALNKAVGFEPVGEIDKPEKRALLSVCTRESFLATRGAAV
;
A
#
# COMPACT_ATOMS: atom_id res chain seq x y z
N MET A 1 2.00 -6.37 -4.58
CA MET A 1 2.92 -6.48 -3.42
C MET A 1 2.12 -6.99 -2.24
N HIS A 2 2.64 -7.98 -1.50
CA HIS A 2 2.00 -8.48 -0.28
C HIS A 2 2.99 -8.35 0.88
N PHE A 3 2.53 -7.85 2.02
CA PHE A 3 3.33 -7.80 3.24
C PHE A 3 2.47 -8.16 4.45
N LEU A 4 3.13 -8.66 5.49
CA LEU A 4 2.55 -9.05 6.75
C LEU A 4 3.41 -8.44 7.85
N VAL A 5 2.78 -7.90 8.89
CA VAL A 5 3.47 -7.42 10.09
C VAL A 5 3.24 -8.43 11.19
N ALA A 6 4.32 -8.93 11.78
CA ALA A 6 4.24 -9.87 12.90
C ALA A 6 3.55 -9.25 14.12
N PRO A 7 2.82 -10.04 14.92
CA PRO A 7 2.25 -9.56 16.17
C PRO A 7 3.34 -9.07 17.12
N THR A 8 3.00 -8.12 17.99
CA THR A 8 3.91 -7.55 19.00
C THR A 8 3.18 -7.27 20.30
N ASP A 9 3.83 -7.55 21.42
CA ASP A 9 3.35 -7.17 22.76
C ASP A 9 3.69 -5.71 23.12
N ARG A 10 4.50 -5.05 22.28
CA ARG A 10 4.91 -3.65 22.43
C ARG A 10 4.51 -2.88 21.17
N PRO A 11 3.26 -2.40 21.08
CA PRO A 11 2.78 -1.70 19.90
C PRO A 11 3.51 -0.36 19.73
N LEU A 12 3.97 -0.09 18.51
CA LEU A 12 4.52 1.19 18.12
C LEU A 12 3.51 1.88 17.19
N HIS A 13 3.05 3.06 17.59
CA HIS A 13 2.10 3.83 16.78
C HIS A 13 2.71 4.16 15.41
N GLY A 14 1.94 3.94 14.34
CA GLY A 14 2.39 4.19 12.97
C GLY A 14 3.33 3.14 12.39
N PHE A 15 3.67 2.07 13.11
CA PHE A 15 4.64 1.07 12.67
C PHE A 15 4.30 0.45 11.31
N THR A 16 3.07 -0.04 11.13
CA THR A 16 2.64 -0.63 9.85
C THR A 16 2.72 0.36 8.70
N ARG A 17 2.44 1.65 8.95
CA ARG A 17 2.60 2.71 7.94
C ARG A 17 4.07 2.91 7.58
N ALA A 18 4.96 2.93 8.57
CA ALA A 18 6.40 3.02 8.31
C ALA A 18 6.92 1.82 7.50
N VAL A 19 6.43 0.61 7.80
CA VAL A 19 6.78 -0.61 7.04
C VAL A 19 6.37 -0.50 5.58
N ILE A 20 5.10 -0.16 5.29
CA ILE A 20 4.64 -0.05 3.90
C ILE A 20 5.36 1.10 3.18
N THR A 21 5.66 2.22 3.85
CA THR A 21 6.45 3.31 3.27
C THR A 21 7.85 2.83 2.88
N ALA A 22 8.57 2.13 3.76
CA ALA A 22 9.89 1.60 3.46
C ALA A 22 9.88 0.59 2.30
N VAL A 23 8.86 -0.27 2.23
CA VAL A 23 8.68 -1.20 1.10
C VAL A 23 8.46 -0.43 -0.21
N MET A 24 7.66 0.63 -0.20
CA MET A 24 7.42 1.45 -1.39
C MET A 24 8.67 2.23 -1.82
N GLU A 25 9.46 2.74 -0.87
CA GLU A 25 10.77 3.35 -1.14
C GLU A 25 11.70 2.37 -1.86
N GLU A 26 11.80 1.15 -1.37
CA GLU A 26 12.63 0.11 -1.96
C GLU A 26 12.14 -0.27 -3.37
N LEU A 27 10.83 -0.47 -3.56
CA LEU A 27 10.27 -0.79 -4.88
C LEU A 27 10.52 0.32 -5.90
N PHE A 28 10.43 1.59 -5.50
CA PHE A 28 10.73 2.72 -6.37
C PHE A 28 12.22 3.11 -6.39
N ALA A 29 13.10 2.43 -5.67
CA ALA A 29 14.54 2.65 -5.81
C ALA A 29 15.01 2.27 -7.22
N ASP A 30 14.39 1.24 -7.81
CA ASP A 30 14.57 0.91 -9.22
C ASP A 30 13.84 1.94 -10.12
N PRO A 31 14.56 2.70 -10.97
CA PRO A 31 13.95 3.67 -11.88
C PRO A 31 13.00 3.04 -12.90
N ASP A 32 13.16 1.76 -13.24
CA ASP A 32 12.30 1.06 -14.20
C ASP A 32 10.95 0.65 -13.58
N THR A 33 10.81 0.67 -12.25
CA THR A 33 9.53 0.45 -11.58
C THR A 33 8.63 1.68 -11.75
N ARG A 34 7.67 1.57 -12.67
CA ARG A 34 6.72 2.65 -13.00
C ARG A 34 5.50 2.70 -12.09
N ARG A 35 5.05 1.54 -11.61
CA ARG A 35 3.85 1.41 -10.75
C ARG A 35 3.89 0.15 -9.91
N VAL A 36 3.28 0.22 -8.73
CA VAL A 36 3.01 -0.91 -7.85
C VAL A 36 1.52 -1.22 -7.90
N VAL A 37 1.17 -2.50 -7.96
CA VAL A 37 -0.22 -2.99 -7.99
C VAL A 37 -0.48 -3.85 -6.76
N VAL A 38 -1.66 -3.68 -6.17
CA VAL A 38 -2.14 -4.45 -5.02
C VAL A 38 -3.61 -4.85 -5.20
N GLU A 39 -3.98 -5.93 -4.54
CA GLU A 39 -5.29 -6.58 -4.62
C GLU A 39 -5.85 -6.92 -3.22
N PRO A 40 -5.95 -5.96 -2.29
CA PRO A 40 -6.54 -6.21 -0.98
C PRO A 40 -7.96 -6.74 -1.09
N ASP A 41 -8.38 -7.53 -0.11
CA ASP A 41 -9.78 -7.92 0.03
C ASP A 41 -10.68 -6.67 0.18
N VAL A 42 -11.85 -6.66 -0.47
CA VAL A 42 -12.80 -5.54 -0.36
C VAL A 42 -13.29 -5.29 1.07
N ALA A 43 -13.32 -6.32 1.91
CA ALA A 43 -13.69 -6.21 3.32
C ALA A 43 -12.54 -5.71 4.21
N ASN A 44 -11.29 -5.74 3.74
CA ASN A 44 -10.14 -5.29 4.51
C ASN A 44 -9.96 -3.76 4.38
N THR A 45 -10.83 -3.00 5.03
CA THR A 45 -10.81 -1.54 5.00
C THR A 45 -9.56 -0.94 5.65
N ALA A 46 -8.97 -1.63 6.63
CA ALA A 46 -7.74 -1.20 7.30
C ALA A 46 -6.54 -1.15 6.34
N VAL A 47 -6.34 -2.20 5.53
CA VAL A 47 -5.26 -2.19 4.52
C VAL A 47 -5.56 -1.21 3.39
N GLN A 48 -6.83 -1.01 3.02
CA GLN A 48 -7.20 0.00 2.02
C GLN A 48 -6.85 1.42 2.50
N ALA A 49 -7.10 1.74 3.77
CA ALA A 49 -6.70 3.02 4.36
C ALA A 49 -5.17 3.19 4.39
N LEU A 50 -4.42 2.14 4.72
CA LEU A 50 -2.95 2.14 4.67
C LEU A 50 -2.41 2.36 3.26
N ASN A 51 -2.96 1.65 2.28
CA ASN A 51 -2.60 1.79 0.86
C ASN A 51 -2.87 3.22 0.38
N LYS A 52 -4.04 3.78 0.69
CA LYS A 52 -4.36 5.17 0.35
C LYS A 52 -3.38 6.17 0.96
N ALA A 53 -2.94 5.93 2.20
CA ALA A 53 -1.99 6.80 2.90
C ALA A 53 -0.58 6.85 2.27
N VAL A 54 -0.26 5.93 1.34
CA VAL A 54 0.99 5.92 0.56
C VAL A 54 0.75 6.10 -0.94
N GLY A 55 -0.44 6.57 -1.33
CA GLY A 55 -0.72 7.00 -2.71
C GLY A 55 -1.23 5.92 -3.64
N PHE A 56 -1.77 4.81 -3.12
CA PHE A 56 -2.56 3.89 -3.94
C PHE A 56 -3.95 4.46 -4.20
N GLU A 57 -4.38 4.37 -5.46
CA GLU A 57 -5.72 4.71 -5.91
C GLU A 57 -6.45 3.45 -6.40
N PRO A 58 -7.74 3.27 -6.05
CA PRO A 58 -8.53 2.14 -6.52
C PRO A 58 -8.83 2.25 -8.02
N VAL A 59 -8.67 1.14 -8.73
CA VAL A 59 -9.06 0.99 -10.14
C VAL A 59 -10.45 0.37 -10.26
N GLY A 60 -10.72 -0.66 -9.44
CA GLY A 60 -12.00 -1.36 -9.45
C GLY A 60 -11.95 -2.70 -8.72
N GLU A 61 -13.12 -3.27 -8.49
CA GLU A 61 -13.22 -4.59 -7.86
C GLU A 61 -13.11 -5.71 -8.90
N ILE A 62 -12.46 -6.80 -8.52
CA ILE A 62 -12.29 -8.00 -9.32
C ILE A 62 -12.63 -9.23 -8.49
N ASP A 63 -13.27 -10.22 -9.11
CA ASP A 63 -13.50 -11.52 -8.50
C ASP A 63 -12.30 -12.43 -8.73
N LYS A 64 -11.73 -12.96 -7.64
CA LYS A 64 -10.69 -13.98 -7.64
C LYS A 64 -11.26 -15.27 -7.01
N PRO A 65 -10.71 -16.46 -7.33
CA PRO A 65 -11.19 -17.72 -6.75
C PRO A 65 -11.27 -17.73 -5.23
N GLU A 66 -10.37 -16.99 -4.57
CA GLU A 66 -10.24 -16.95 -3.11
C GLU A 66 -10.93 -15.77 -2.43
N LYS A 67 -11.25 -14.69 -3.17
CA LYS A 67 -11.83 -13.46 -2.59
C LYS A 67 -12.33 -12.47 -3.66
N ARG A 68 -13.17 -11.52 -3.24
CA ARG A 68 -13.42 -10.29 -4.00
C ARG A 68 -12.36 -9.25 -3.61
N ALA A 69 -11.59 -8.77 -4.57
CA ALA A 69 -10.45 -7.88 -4.33
C ALA A 69 -10.66 -6.50 -4.92
N LEU A 70 -10.14 -5.46 -4.25
CA LEU A 70 -10.09 -4.10 -4.77
C LEU A 70 -8.73 -3.86 -5.45
N LEU A 71 -8.68 -3.98 -6.78
CA LEU A 71 -7.47 -3.69 -7.54
C LEU A 71 -7.10 -2.21 -7.39
N SER A 72 -5.90 -1.94 -6.89
CA SER A 72 -5.40 -0.57 -6.67
C SER A 72 -3.99 -0.40 -7.24
N VAL A 73 -3.66 0.82 -7.67
CA VAL A 73 -2.39 1.14 -8.31
C VAL A 73 -1.77 2.36 -7.65
N CYS A 74 -0.45 2.33 -7.45
CA CYS A 74 0.33 3.48 -7.03
C CYS A 74 1.44 3.74 -8.05
N THR A 75 1.54 4.95 -8.59
CA THR A 75 2.68 5.37 -9.41
C THR A 75 3.74 6.04 -8.55
N ARG A 76 4.95 6.23 -9.11
CA ARG A 76 6.03 6.95 -8.44
C ARG A 76 5.59 8.36 -8.04
N GLU A 77 4.90 9.05 -8.93
CA GLU A 77 4.40 10.41 -8.73
C GLU A 77 3.38 10.45 -7.58
N SER A 78 2.42 9.52 -7.57
CA SER A 78 1.44 9.40 -6.49
C SER A 78 2.11 9.17 -5.14
N PHE A 79 3.08 8.25 -5.07
CA PHE A 79 3.83 7.98 -3.84
C PHE A 79 4.58 9.23 -3.36
N LEU A 80 5.34 9.89 -4.24
CA LEU A 80 6.12 11.08 -3.89
C LEU A 80 5.23 12.25 -3.46
N ALA A 81 4.05 12.41 -4.05
CA ALA A 81 3.08 13.43 -3.64
C ALA A 81 2.63 13.25 -2.18
N THR A 82 2.47 12.00 -1.71
CA THR A 82 2.14 11.75 -0.29
C THR A 82 3.26 12.08 0.69
N ARG A 83 4.51 12.16 0.21
CA ARG A 83 5.67 12.54 1.02
C ARG A 83 5.88 14.05 1.13
N GLY A 84 5.53 14.79 0.08
CA GLY A 84 5.61 16.26 0.07
C GLY A 84 4.52 16.95 0.89
N ALA A 85 3.46 16.22 1.27
CA ALA A 85 2.34 16.72 2.07
C ALA A 85 2.57 16.62 3.60
N ALA A 86 3.71 16.11 4.05
CA ALA A 86 4.07 16.09 5.46
C ALA A 86 4.84 17.38 5.82
N VAL A 87 4.09 18.43 6.18
CA VAL A 87 4.58 19.62 6.88
C VAL A 87 3.73 19.82 8.13
#